data_AF-A0A917QH25-F1
#
_entry.id   AF-A0A917QH25-F1
#
_cell.length_a   1.000
_cell.length_b   1.000
_cell.length_c   1.000
_cell.angle_alpha   90.00
_cell.angle_beta   90.00
_cell.angle_gamma   90.00
#
_symmetry.space_group_name_H-M   'P 1'
#
loop_
_entity.id
_entity.type
_entity.pdbx_description
1 polymer ?
#
loop_
_entity_poly.entity_id
_entity_poly.type
_entity_poly.pdbx_seq_one_letter_code
_entity_poly.pdbx_strand_id
1 'polypeptide(L)'
;MALGTVAATVSYELRFDSGRICLDLLATTHPEERFDSLEPLRAWIGGSGLVPAGTSLAAADASWLVGFRELRGHIGQLVRGEPTRESRPFDIALARVNELARAAAPPAPRAVWGDAGSLVRALDGAPSCAALLAAVARDAVELLTDPVARAGIRQCEGDNCPIVYLDTSRGRRRRWCSSETCGNRERVARHRRRAALARA
;
A
#
# COMPACT_ATOMS: atom_id res chain seq x y z
N MET A 1 20.71 -8.42 -38.48
CA MET A 1 19.59 -7.50 -38.19
C MET A 1 18.86 -8.00 -36.95
N ALA A 2 18.53 -7.09 -36.06
CA ALA A 2 18.41 -7.31 -34.62
C ALA A 2 17.29 -8.28 -34.21
N LEU A 3 17.67 -9.25 -33.35
CA LEU A 3 16.74 -9.97 -32.48
C LEU A 3 16.41 -9.02 -31.32
N GLY A 4 15.20 -8.46 -31.35
CA GLY A 4 14.65 -7.69 -30.24
C GLY A 4 14.31 -8.63 -29.08
N THR A 5 15.18 -8.68 -28.07
CA THR A 5 14.87 -9.20 -26.75
C THR A 5 13.71 -8.39 -26.17
N VAL A 6 12.52 -8.98 -26.15
CA VAL A 6 11.43 -8.53 -25.29
C VAL A 6 11.90 -8.77 -23.86
N ALA A 7 12.31 -7.69 -23.18
CA ALA A 7 12.61 -7.73 -21.77
C ALA A 7 11.38 -8.28 -21.05
N ALA A 8 11.55 -9.43 -20.40
CA ALA A 8 10.52 -10.00 -19.53
C ALA A 8 10.24 -8.97 -18.43
N THR A 9 9.11 -8.27 -18.53
CA THR A 9 8.58 -7.46 -17.44
C THR A 9 8.33 -8.41 -16.29
N VAL A 10 9.23 -8.41 -15.30
CA VAL A 10 8.99 -9.05 -14.01
C VAL A 10 7.67 -8.48 -13.52
N SER A 11 6.66 -9.33 -13.38
CA SER A 11 5.36 -8.92 -12.88
C SER A 11 5.53 -8.47 -11.43
N TYR A 12 5.74 -7.18 -11.22
CA TYR A 12 5.66 -6.53 -9.92
C TYR A 12 4.21 -6.64 -9.44
N GLU A 13 3.84 -7.76 -8.80
CA GLU A 13 2.49 -7.89 -8.26
C GLU A 13 2.38 -7.02 -7.01
N LEU A 14 2.17 -5.73 -7.24
CA LEU A 14 1.86 -4.74 -6.22
C LEU A 14 0.48 -5.08 -5.63
N ARG A 15 0.37 -4.93 -4.32
CA ARG A 15 -0.81 -5.33 -3.56
C ARG A 15 -1.59 -4.11 -3.11
N PHE A 16 -2.90 -4.14 -3.37
CA PHE A 16 -3.86 -3.07 -3.03
C PHE A 16 -5.07 -3.60 -2.25
N ASP A 17 -4.93 -4.78 -1.64
CA ASP A 17 -6.01 -5.51 -0.96
C ASP A 17 -5.99 -5.37 0.56
N SER A 18 -5.15 -4.48 1.11
CA SER A 18 -5.01 -4.28 2.56
C SER A 18 -6.14 -3.41 3.14
N GLY A 19 -6.98 -2.81 2.28
CA GLY A 19 -8.20 -2.09 2.65
C GLY A 19 -8.01 -0.61 2.99
N ARG A 20 -6.76 -0.13 3.03
CA ARG A 20 -6.37 1.29 3.17
C ARG A 20 -5.03 1.48 2.47
N ILE A 21 -4.83 2.64 1.87
CA ILE A 21 -3.59 2.90 1.12
C ILE A 21 -2.35 2.93 2.01
N CYS A 22 -2.46 3.44 3.24
CA CYS A 22 -1.35 3.39 4.18
C CYS A 22 -0.92 1.95 4.52
N LEU A 23 -1.86 0.99 4.50
CA LEU A 23 -1.58 -0.43 4.71
C LEU A 23 -1.05 -1.10 3.44
N ASP A 24 -1.55 -0.71 2.26
CA ASP A 24 -0.99 -1.15 0.98
C ASP A 24 0.46 -0.69 0.81
N LEU A 25 0.81 0.49 1.33
CA LEU A 25 2.20 0.93 1.40
C LEU A 25 3.04 -0.02 2.27
N LEU A 26 2.54 -0.50 3.42
CA LEU A 26 3.25 -1.50 4.23
C LEU A 26 3.43 -2.84 3.49
N ALA A 27 2.47 -3.22 2.65
CA ALA A 27 2.53 -4.47 1.90
C ALA A 27 3.68 -4.51 0.87
N THR A 28 4.24 -3.36 0.49
CA THR A 28 5.35 -3.24 -0.47
C THR A 28 6.70 -3.80 0.03
N THR A 29 6.80 -4.30 1.27
CA THR A 29 7.99 -4.99 1.78
C THR A 29 7.91 -6.52 1.70
N HIS A 30 6.81 -7.07 1.18
CA HIS A 30 6.58 -8.51 1.15
C HIS A 30 6.10 -8.99 -0.24
N PRO A 31 6.64 -10.10 -0.78
CA PRO A 31 7.67 -10.98 -0.20
C PRO A 31 9.07 -10.36 -0.11
N GLU A 32 9.33 -9.29 -0.85
CA GLU A 32 10.61 -8.58 -0.91
C GLU A 32 10.36 -7.07 -1.05
N GLU A 33 11.41 -6.26 -0.92
CA GLU A 33 11.35 -4.81 -1.12
C GLU A 33 10.90 -4.48 -2.55
N ARG A 34 9.79 -3.74 -2.69
CA ARG A 34 9.26 -3.33 -4.00
C ARG A 34 9.68 -1.94 -4.44
N PHE A 35 10.16 -1.07 -3.56
CA PHE A 35 10.54 0.30 -3.93
C PHE A 35 12.04 0.41 -4.18
N ASP A 36 12.63 -0.52 -4.92
CA ASP A 36 14.05 -0.52 -5.29
C ASP A 36 14.40 0.50 -6.40
N SER A 37 13.40 0.95 -7.14
CA SER A 37 13.54 1.84 -8.29
C SER A 37 12.27 2.67 -8.50
N LEU A 38 12.36 3.69 -9.37
CA LEU A 38 11.26 4.61 -9.62
C LEU A 38 10.08 3.99 -10.34
N GLU A 39 10.29 2.95 -11.15
CA GLU A 39 9.24 2.33 -11.94
C GLU A 39 8.18 1.63 -11.05
N PRO A 40 8.53 0.74 -10.11
CA PRO A 40 7.59 0.18 -9.16
C PRO A 40 6.90 1.23 -8.29
N LEU A 41 7.61 2.30 -7.90
CA LEU A 41 7.00 3.39 -7.13
C LEU A 41 5.93 4.11 -7.95
N ARG A 42 6.21 4.45 -9.22
CA ARG A 42 5.24 5.09 -10.12
C ARG A 42 4.03 4.17 -10.37
N ALA A 43 4.29 2.88 -10.58
CA ALA A 43 3.23 1.88 -10.73
C ALA A 43 2.36 1.78 -9.47
N TRP A 44 2.95 1.84 -8.28
CA TRP A 44 2.22 1.82 -7.01
C TRP A 44 1.41 3.10 -6.78
N ILE A 45 1.96 4.28 -7.08
CA ILE A 45 1.23 5.55 -6.98
C ILE A 45 0.00 5.55 -7.89
N GLY A 46 0.13 5.05 -9.12
CA GLY A 46 -1.00 4.91 -10.05
C GLY A 46 -2.01 3.84 -9.60
N GLY A 47 -1.52 2.65 -9.25
CA GLY A 47 -2.36 1.51 -8.87
C GLY A 47 -3.11 1.67 -7.55
N SER A 48 -2.56 2.44 -6.61
CA SER A 48 -3.20 2.75 -5.32
C SER A 48 -4.34 3.77 -5.41
N GLY A 49 -4.48 4.45 -6.54
CA GLY A 49 -5.49 5.51 -6.72
C GLY A 49 -5.14 6.85 -6.06
N LEU A 50 -3.90 7.05 -5.58
CA LEU A 50 -3.43 8.37 -5.08
C LEU A 50 -3.64 9.48 -6.11
N VAL A 51 -3.44 9.12 -7.37
CA VAL A 51 -3.59 9.99 -8.52
C VAL A 51 -4.54 9.31 -9.52
N PRO A 52 -5.30 10.09 -10.31
CA PRO A 52 -6.05 9.53 -11.43
C PRO A 52 -5.15 8.75 -12.40
N ALA A 53 -5.72 7.75 -13.07
CA ALA A 53 -5.01 6.97 -14.08
C ALA A 53 -4.45 7.89 -15.19
N GLY A 54 -3.21 7.61 -15.62
CA GLY A 54 -2.52 8.42 -16.63
C GLY A 54 -1.91 9.73 -16.12
N THR A 55 -2.00 10.05 -14.82
CA THR A 55 -1.32 11.22 -14.26
C THR A 55 0.20 11.11 -14.45
N SER A 56 0.81 12.13 -15.07
CA SER A 56 2.26 12.17 -15.25
C SER A 56 2.99 12.31 -13.92
N LEU A 57 3.95 11.43 -13.69
CA LEU A 57 4.88 11.44 -12.55
C LEU A 57 6.32 11.71 -13.01
N ALA A 58 6.49 12.50 -14.08
CA ALA A 58 7.80 12.75 -14.69
C ALA A 58 8.81 13.36 -13.72
N ALA A 59 8.35 14.17 -12.76
CA ALA A 59 9.17 14.81 -11.73
C ALA A 59 9.63 13.85 -10.61
N ALA A 60 9.22 12.57 -10.63
CA ALA A 60 9.64 11.61 -9.61
C ALA A 60 11.12 11.26 -9.76
N ASP A 61 11.88 11.45 -8.68
CA ASP A 61 13.31 11.19 -8.55
C ASP A 61 13.63 10.31 -7.32
N ALA A 62 14.90 10.01 -7.08
CA ALA A 62 15.32 9.13 -5.99
C ALA A 62 14.86 9.59 -4.59
N SER A 63 14.62 10.89 -4.39
CA SER A 63 14.13 11.40 -3.10
C SER A 63 12.71 10.92 -2.78
N TRP A 64 11.91 10.63 -3.82
CA TRP A 64 10.57 10.08 -3.63
C TRP A 64 10.65 8.68 -3.01
N LEU A 65 11.56 7.83 -3.50
CA LEU A 65 11.77 6.48 -2.94
C LEU A 65 12.13 6.55 -1.45
N VAL A 66 13.05 7.46 -1.09
CA VAL A 66 13.44 7.68 0.30
C VAL A 66 12.22 8.09 1.13
N GLY A 67 11.50 9.14 0.72
CA GLY A 67 10.34 9.64 1.46
C GLY A 67 9.24 8.60 1.66
N PHE A 68 8.91 7.82 0.63
CA PHE A 68 7.90 6.76 0.73
C PHE A 68 8.36 5.61 1.64
N ARG A 69 9.64 5.22 1.59
CA ARG A 69 10.21 4.19 2.47
C ARG A 69 10.25 4.64 3.93
N GLU A 70 10.62 5.89 4.19
CA GLU A 70 10.61 6.47 5.54
C GLU A 70 9.19 6.54 6.11
N LEU A 71 8.24 7.07 5.32
CA LEU A 71 6.83 7.11 5.71
C LEU A 71 6.30 5.70 5.99
N ARG A 72 6.62 4.73 5.14
CA ARG A 72 6.27 3.31 5.35
C ARG A 72 6.83 2.78 6.66
N GLY A 73 8.07 3.11 7.00
CA GLY A 73 8.69 2.74 8.27
C GLY A 73 7.94 3.31 9.48
N HIS A 74 7.61 4.60 9.45
CA HIS A 74 6.85 5.26 10.51
C HIS A 74 5.43 4.69 10.65
N ILE A 75 4.71 4.50 9.54
CA ILE A 75 3.38 3.85 9.56
C ILE A 75 3.49 2.43 10.14
N GLY A 76 4.53 1.68 9.78
CA GLY A 76 4.74 0.32 10.30
C GLY A 76 4.91 0.29 11.82
N GLN A 77 5.67 1.25 12.36
CA GLN A 77 5.84 1.43 13.81
C GLN A 77 4.53 1.78 14.51
N LEU A 78 3.74 2.70 13.95
CA LEU A 78 2.45 3.09 14.53
C LEU A 78 1.40 1.99 14.42
N VAL A 79 1.36 1.27 13.31
CA VAL A 79 0.37 0.23 13.07
C VAL A 79 0.57 -0.96 13.99
N ARG A 80 1.84 -1.37 14.22
CA ARG A 80 2.19 -2.54 15.04
C ARG A 80 2.45 -2.20 16.51
N GLY A 81 2.77 -0.94 16.82
CA GLY A 81 3.02 -0.47 18.17
C GLY A 81 1.74 -0.17 18.92
N GLU A 82 1.80 -0.32 20.24
CA GLU A 82 0.75 0.12 21.15
C GLU A 82 0.97 1.61 21.49
N PRO A 83 -0.07 2.46 21.40
CA PRO A 83 0.02 3.87 21.73
C PRO A 83 0.23 4.06 23.24
N THR A 84 1.50 4.08 23.65
CA THR A 84 1.92 4.32 25.03
C THR A 84 2.79 5.57 25.06
N ARG A 85 2.54 6.48 26.01
CA ARG A 85 3.28 7.75 26.14
C ARG A 85 4.76 7.59 26.51
N GLU A 86 5.18 6.37 26.80
CA GLU A 86 6.57 6.04 27.16
C GLU A 86 7.37 5.52 25.97
N SER A 87 6.70 5.19 24.85
CA SER A 87 7.35 4.66 23.66
C SER A 87 7.92 5.78 22.79
N ARG A 88 9.16 6.18 23.09
CA ARG A 88 9.90 7.17 22.28
C ARG A 88 9.88 6.88 20.77
N PRO A 89 10.07 5.63 20.28
CA PRO A 89 9.97 5.33 18.85
C PRO A 89 8.57 5.60 18.27
N PHE A 90 7.51 5.29 19.03
CA PHE A 90 6.13 5.55 18.61
C PHE A 90 5.86 7.06 18.50
N ASP A 91 6.31 7.85 19.49
CA ASP A 91 6.14 9.30 19.48
C ASP A 91 6.88 9.98 18.31
N ILE A 92 8.10 9.53 18.00
CA ILE A 92 8.86 10.01 16.84
C ILE A 92 8.11 9.69 15.54
N ALA A 93 7.63 8.45 15.38
CA ALA A 93 6.87 8.05 14.20
C ALA A 93 5.58 8.88 14.05
N LEU A 94 4.88 9.11 15.16
CA LEU A 94 3.65 9.89 15.19
C LEU A 94 3.91 11.34 14.81
N ALA A 95 4.96 11.96 15.35
CA ALA A 95 5.36 13.31 15.00
C ALA A 95 5.69 13.44 13.50
N ARG A 96 6.44 12.49 12.93
CA ARG A 96 6.80 12.47 11.50
C ARG A 96 5.60 12.27 10.58
N VAL A 97 4.69 11.36 10.90
CA VAL A 97 3.45 11.18 10.13
C VAL A 97 2.60 12.45 10.18
N ASN A 98 2.46 13.07 11.35
CA ASN A 98 1.71 14.32 11.51
C ASN A 98 2.36 15.50 10.76
N GLU A 99 3.68 15.59 10.75
CA GLU A 99 4.44 16.57 9.97
C GLU A 99 4.16 16.40 8.46
N LEU A 100 4.32 15.19 7.93
CA LEU A 100 4.05 14.88 6.53
C LEU A 100 2.59 15.15 6.15
N ALA A 101 1.63 14.80 7.01
CA ALA A 101 0.21 15.07 6.79
C ALA A 101 -0.12 16.56 6.60
N ARG A 102 0.69 17.47 7.16
CA ARG A 102 0.53 18.93 7.00
C ARG A 102 1.42 19.54 5.92
N ALA A 103 2.40 18.81 5.40
CA ALA A 103 3.46 19.35 4.56
C ALA A 103 2.95 19.98 3.25
N ALA A 104 1.97 19.36 2.59
CA ALA A 104 1.39 19.88 1.36
C ALA A 104 -0.04 19.38 1.14
N ALA A 105 -0.87 20.19 0.49
CA ALA A 105 -2.17 19.75 0.00
C ALA A 105 -2.02 19.03 -1.36
N PRO A 106 -2.71 17.90 -1.59
CA PRO A 106 -2.88 17.33 -2.93
C PRO A 106 -3.45 18.36 -3.90
N PRO A 107 -3.05 18.33 -5.18
CA PRO A 107 -3.70 19.14 -6.21
C PRO A 107 -5.21 18.90 -6.22
N ALA A 108 -5.99 19.96 -6.46
CA ALA A 108 -7.44 19.86 -6.50
C ALA A 108 -7.90 18.93 -7.63
N PRO A 109 -8.92 18.08 -7.41
CA PRO A 109 -9.51 17.32 -8.50
C PRO A 109 -10.31 18.24 -9.42
N ARG A 110 -10.29 17.95 -10.73
CA ARG A 110 -11.15 18.58 -11.73
C ARG A 110 -11.70 17.54 -12.70
N ALA A 111 -12.86 17.81 -13.28
CA ALA A 111 -13.44 16.97 -14.32
C ALA A 111 -12.97 17.46 -15.70
N VAL A 112 -12.52 16.54 -16.56
CA VAL A 112 -12.15 16.81 -17.95
C VAL A 112 -12.82 15.80 -18.87
N TRP A 113 -12.99 16.13 -20.14
CA TRP A 113 -13.48 15.18 -21.15
C TRP A 113 -12.39 14.17 -21.51
N GLY A 114 -12.73 12.89 -21.48
CA GLY A 114 -11.92 11.80 -22.02
C GLY A 114 -12.31 11.46 -23.46
N ASP A 115 -11.45 10.71 -24.14
CA ASP A 115 -11.59 10.39 -25.58
C ASP A 115 -12.86 9.62 -25.93
N ALA A 116 -13.45 8.90 -24.97
CA ALA A 116 -14.70 8.17 -25.12
C ALA A 116 -15.96 9.03 -24.90
N GLY A 117 -15.82 10.37 -24.83
CA GLY A 117 -16.94 11.28 -24.57
C GLY A 117 -17.47 11.21 -23.14
N SER A 118 -16.71 10.65 -22.20
CA SER A 118 -17.04 10.57 -20.78
C SER A 118 -16.21 11.55 -19.96
N LEU A 119 -16.74 11.98 -18.81
CA LEU A 119 -15.96 12.79 -17.86
C LEU A 119 -15.00 11.90 -17.08
N VAL A 120 -13.73 12.28 -17.05
CA VAL A 120 -12.68 11.64 -16.26
C VAL A 120 -12.13 12.61 -15.21
N ARG A 121 -11.69 12.07 -14.08
CA ARG A 121 -11.03 12.84 -13.03
C ARG A 121 -9.60 13.16 -13.45
N ALA A 122 -9.22 14.42 -13.34
CA ALA A 122 -7.84 14.90 -13.47
C ALA A 122 -7.44 15.68 -12.21
N LEU A 123 -6.15 15.99 -12.09
CA LEU A 123 -5.62 16.90 -11.08
C LEU A 123 -5.35 18.27 -11.71
N ASP A 124 -5.59 19.33 -10.93
CA ASP A 124 -5.29 20.72 -11.31
C ASP A 124 -3.80 21.03 -11.10
N GLY A 125 -2.95 20.28 -11.80
CA GLY A 125 -1.50 20.35 -11.69
C GLY A 125 -0.84 19.01 -11.38
N ALA A 126 0.47 18.93 -11.65
CA ALA A 126 1.26 17.74 -11.33
C ALA A 126 1.42 17.61 -9.80
N PRO A 127 1.23 16.42 -9.23
CA PRO A 127 1.42 16.21 -7.80
C PRO A 127 2.91 16.27 -7.44
N SER A 128 3.25 16.95 -6.34
CA SER A 128 4.60 16.91 -5.76
C SER A 128 4.77 15.69 -4.85
N CYS A 129 6.02 15.30 -4.57
CA CYS A 129 6.31 14.24 -3.60
C CYS A 129 5.66 14.51 -2.24
N ALA A 130 5.82 15.74 -1.74
CA ALA A 130 5.26 16.16 -0.45
C ALA A 130 3.74 16.01 -0.41
N ALA A 131 3.04 16.34 -1.50
CA ALA A 131 1.59 16.21 -1.58
C ALA A 131 1.12 14.75 -1.55
N LEU A 132 1.85 13.84 -2.21
CA LEU A 132 1.52 12.41 -2.20
C LEU A 132 1.85 11.76 -0.86
N LEU A 133 2.99 12.10 -0.24
CA LEU A 133 3.33 11.66 1.11
C LEU A 133 2.30 12.15 2.13
N ALA A 134 1.85 13.41 2.01
CA ALA A 134 0.81 13.96 2.85
C ALA A 134 -0.52 13.21 2.71
N ALA A 135 -0.90 12.82 1.50
CA ALA A 135 -2.11 12.04 1.26
C ALA A 135 -2.07 10.67 1.98
N VAL A 136 -0.97 9.94 1.86
CA VAL A 136 -0.80 8.64 2.56
C VAL A 136 -0.72 8.84 4.08
N ALA A 137 -0.02 9.88 4.54
CA ALA A 137 0.08 10.18 5.96
C ALA A 137 -1.29 10.54 6.58
N ARG A 138 -2.15 11.28 5.86
CA ARG A 138 -3.52 11.56 6.30
C ARG A 138 -4.38 10.31 6.36
N ASP A 139 -4.29 9.43 5.37
CA ASP A 139 -4.98 8.13 5.42
C ASP A 139 -4.55 7.31 6.65
N ALA A 140 -3.25 7.34 7.00
CA ALA A 140 -2.76 6.70 8.23
C ALA A 140 -3.33 7.37 9.49
N VAL A 141 -3.38 8.70 9.56
CA VAL A 141 -3.98 9.43 10.70
C VAL A 141 -5.46 9.07 10.84
N GLU A 142 -6.23 9.08 9.77
CA GLU A 142 -7.65 8.69 9.78
C GLU A 142 -7.83 7.25 10.27
N LEU A 143 -7.03 6.30 9.77
CA LEU A 143 -7.07 4.91 10.23
C LEU A 143 -6.75 4.77 11.71
N LEU A 144 -5.72 5.47 12.19
CA LEU A 144 -5.22 5.33 13.57
C LEU A 144 -6.10 6.03 14.60
N THR A 145 -6.85 7.06 14.18
CA THR A 145 -7.72 7.86 15.05
C THR A 145 -9.17 7.39 15.06
N ASP A 146 -9.59 6.55 14.10
CA ASP A 146 -10.89 5.86 14.12
C ASP A 146 -10.80 4.59 14.99
N PRO A 147 -11.48 4.52 16.15
CA PRO A 147 -11.40 3.35 17.04
C PRO A 147 -11.92 2.05 16.39
N VAL A 148 -12.93 2.14 15.52
CA VAL A 148 -13.54 0.99 14.86
C VAL A 148 -12.61 0.46 13.77
N ALA A 149 -12.01 1.36 12.99
CA ALA A 149 -11.03 1.00 11.97
C ALA A 149 -9.75 0.45 12.61
N ARG A 150 -9.21 1.13 13.63
CA ARG A 150 -8.02 0.70 14.38
C ARG A 150 -8.18 -0.70 14.97
N ALA A 151 -9.30 -0.98 15.63
CA ALA A 151 -9.62 -2.30 16.17
C ALA A 151 -9.80 -3.38 15.10
N GLY A 152 -10.02 -2.98 13.84
CA GLY A 152 -10.12 -3.85 12.68
C GLY A 152 -8.81 -4.22 12.01
N ILE A 153 -7.70 -3.63 12.43
CA ILE A 153 -6.40 -4.03 11.89
C ILE A 153 -6.09 -5.46 12.34
N ARG A 154 -5.67 -6.28 11.38
CA ARG A 154 -5.33 -7.70 11.56
C ARG A 154 -4.02 -7.99 10.84
N GLN A 155 -3.28 -8.96 11.36
CA GLN A 155 -2.15 -9.56 10.66
C GLN A 155 -2.64 -10.80 9.90
N CYS A 156 -2.09 -11.04 8.72
CA CYS A 156 -2.38 -12.23 7.92
C CYS A 156 -2.06 -13.52 8.69
N GLU A 157 -2.98 -14.48 8.70
CA GLU A 157 -2.78 -15.83 9.24
C GLU A 157 -2.12 -16.80 8.24
N GLY A 158 -1.71 -16.30 7.06
CA GLY A 158 -1.00 -17.12 6.09
C GLY A 158 0.44 -17.36 6.55
N ASP A 159 0.95 -18.57 6.30
CA ASP A 159 2.31 -18.96 6.68
C ASP A 159 3.39 -17.94 6.22
N ASN A 160 4.23 -17.47 7.13
CA ASN A 160 5.27 -16.45 6.87
C ASN A 160 4.79 -15.18 6.15
N CYS A 161 3.54 -14.74 6.36
CA CYS A 161 3.02 -13.51 5.78
C CYS A 161 2.94 -12.39 6.84
N PRO A 162 3.83 -11.37 6.80
CA PRO A 162 3.84 -10.29 7.79
C PRO A 162 2.79 -9.20 7.50
N ILE A 163 2.07 -9.28 6.37
CA ILE A 163 1.16 -8.23 5.91
C ILE A 163 0.04 -8.00 6.93
N VAL A 164 -0.23 -6.73 7.19
CA VAL A 164 -1.36 -6.24 7.98
C VAL A 164 -2.43 -5.69 7.05
N TYR A 165 -3.69 -5.85 7.41
CA TYR A 165 -4.83 -5.39 6.63
C TYR A 165 -5.95 -4.89 7.56
N LEU A 166 -6.84 -4.08 7.03
CA LEU A 166 -8.08 -3.70 7.68
C LEU A 166 -9.18 -4.73 7.39
N ASP A 167 -9.70 -5.37 8.42
CA ASP A 167 -10.83 -6.29 8.31
C ASP A 167 -12.17 -5.54 8.36
N THR A 168 -12.70 -5.23 7.18
CA THR A 168 -14.04 -4.65 6.96
C THR A 168 -15.10 -5.72 6.68
N SER A 169 -14.77 -7.02 6.78
CA SER A 169 -15.71 -8.10 6.49
C SER A 169 -16.84 -8.19 7.53
N ARG A 170 -18.01 -8.67 7.11
CA ARG A 170 -19.15 -8.87 8.00
C ARG A 170 -18.81 -9.86 9.12
N GLY A 171 -18.75 -9.35 10.34
CA GLY A 171 -18.41 -10.10 11.54
C GLY A 171 -16.90 -10.29 11.78
N ARG A 172 -16.04 -9.54 11.07
CA ARG A 172 -14.58 -9.58 11.22
C ARG A 172 -14.00 -11.00 11.10
N ARG A 173 -14.36 -11.68 10.02
CA ARG A 173 -14.03 -13.10 9.77
C ARG A 173 -12.93 -13.29 8.72
N ARG A 174 -12.33 -12.21 8.22
CA ARG A 174 -11.24 -12.30 7.25
C ARG A 174 -9.99 -12.77 7.99
N ARG A 175 -9.40 -13.87 7.51
CA ARG A 175 -8.19 -14.48 8.09
C ARG A 175 -6.90 -14.17 7.32
N TRP A 176 -7.03 -13.77 6.05
CA TRP A 176 -5.89 -13.58 5.16
C TRP A 176 -5.91 -12.19 4.52
N CYS A 177 -4.72 -11.63 4.31
CA CYS A 177 -4.53 -10.38 3.59
C CYS A 177 -4.97 -10.46 2.13
N SER A 178 -5.06 -11.65 1.52
CA SER A 178 -5.67 -11.86 0.21
C SER A 178 -6.35 -13.21 0.18
N SER A 179 -7.56 -13.29 -0.39
CA SER A 179 -8.18 -14.58 -0.69
C SER A 179 -7.45 -15.29 -1.84
N GLU A 180 -6.91 -14.53 -2.80
CA GLU A 180 -6.29 -15.03 -4.02
C GLU A 180 -4.83 -15.43 -3.79
N THR A 181 -4.08 -14.67 -2.98
CA THR A 181 -2.69 -15.02 -2.65
C THR A 181 -2.62 -15.96 -1.45
N CYS A 182 -2.80 -15.45 -0.23
CA CYS A 182 -2.60 -16.23 1.00
C CYS A 182 -3.71 -17.26 1.23
N GLY A 183 -4.97 -16.91 0.99
CA GLY A 183 -6.09 -17.83 1.12
C GLY A 183 -5.99 -19.02 0.17
N ASN A 184 -5.60 -18.79 -1.08
CA ASN A 184 -5.36 -19.86 -2.05
C ASN A 184 -4.16 -20.72 -1.65
N ARG A 185 -3.03 -20.12 -1.25
CA ARG A 185 -1.85 -20.84 -0.78
C ARG A 185 -2.17 -21.80 0.37
N GLU A 186 -2.97 -21.36 1.35
CA GLU A 186 -3.41 -22.22 2.45
C GLU A 186 -4.38 -23.34 2.01
N ARG A 187 -5.29 -23.06 1.06
CA ARG A 187 -6.16 -24.11 0.47
C ARG A 187 -5.34 -25.18 -0.24
N VAL A 188 -4.36 -24.77 -1.04
CA VAL A 188 -3.45 -25.67 -1.76
C VAL A 188 -2.61 -26.50 -0.80
N ALA A 189 -2.01 -25.86 0.21
CA ALA A 189 -1.20 -26.56 1.23
C ALA A 189 -2.04 -27.61 1.98
N ARG A 190 -3.28 -27.29 2.36
CA ARG A 190 -4.20 -28.24 3.00
C ARG A 190 -4.56 -29.41 2.08
N HIS A 191 -4.81 -29.15 0.79
CA HIS A 191 -5.08 -30.22 -0.18
C HIS A 191 -3.88 -31.17 -0.31
N ARG A 192 -2.66 -30.63 -0.43
CA ARG A 192 -1.42 -31.41 -0.50
C ARG A 192 -1.21 -32.28 0.75
N ARG A 193 -1.42 -31.74 1.97
CA ARG A 193 -1.34 -32.51 3.22
C ARG A 193 -2.32 -33.69 3.26
N ARG A 194 -3.57 -33.46 2.84
CA ARG A 194 -4.58 -34.54 2.76
C ARG A 194 -4.20 -35.61 1.74
N ALA A 195 -3.70 -35.21 0.57
CA ALA A 195 -3.26 -36.14 -0.46
C ALA A 195 -2.05 -36.98 -0.02
N ALA A 196 -1.12 -36.41 0.74
CA ALA A 196 0.02 -37.15 1.30
C ALA A 196 -0.43 -38.19 2.34
N LEU A 197 -1.34 -37.83 3.24
CA LEU A 197 -1.89 -38.74 4.25
C LEU A 197 -2.71 -39.88 3.64
N ALA A 198 -3.37 -39.66 2.50
CA ALA A 198 -4.12 -40.70 1.81
C ALA A 198 -3.25 -41.68 1.00
N ARG A 199 -1.95 -41.36 0.83
CA ARG A 199 -0.96 -42.20 0.11
C ARG A 199 -0.02 -42.94 1.05
N ALA A 200 -0.05 -42.61 2.34
CA ALA A 200 0.67 -43.28 3.41
C ALA A 200 -0.22 -44.37 4.01
#